data_AF-A0AAQ3MV37-F1
#
_entry.id   AF-A0AAQ3MV37-F1
#
_cell.length_a   1.000
_cell.length_b   1.000
_cell.length_c   1.000
_cell.angle_alpha   90.00
_cell.angle_beta   90.00
_cell.angle_gamma   90.00
#
_symmetry.space_group_name_H-M   'P 1'
#
loop_
_entity.id
_entity.type
_entity.pdbx_description
1 polymer ?
#
loop_
_entity_poly.entity_id
_entity_poly.type
_entity_poly.pdbx_seq_one_letter_code
_entity_poly.pdbx_strand_id
1 'polypeptide(L)'
;MIVSGGPYWNVLKGRKDGRVSKASDAIILSSAPNFNVSQLIQSFAKRGLTVKDLATLSRGHTLGFSHCSSLEVYLLNFSSLHDTDPSMNAEFALDLRKKCLKPNHNHNAGTVPGLNSSV
;
A
#
# COMPACT_ATOMS: atom_id res chain seq x y z
N MET A 1 7.53 10.07 -12.66
CA MET A 1 7.52 11.41 -12.04
C MET A 1 7.45 12.52 -13.07
N ILE A 2 8.40 12.63 -14.01
CA ILE A 2 8.45 13.71 -15.01
C ILE A 2 7.14 13.84 -15.82
N VAL A 3 6.64 12.71 -16.35
CA VAL A 3 5.36 12.68 -17.11
C VAL A 3 4.17 13.12 -16.27
N SER A 4 4.27 12.99 -14.94
CA SER A 4 3.27 13.40 -13.96
C SER A 4 3.56 14.78 -13.34
N GLY A 5 4.51 15.54 -13.89
CA GLY A 5 4.90 16.88 -13.42
C GLY A 5 5.92 16.92 -12.27
N GLY A 6 6.52 15.78 -11.90
CA GLY A 6 7.51 15.71 -10.81
C GLY A 6 8.94 16.06 -11.24
N PRO A 7 9.86 16.26 -10.26
CA PRO A 7 11.23 16.65 -10.52
C PRO A 7 12.00 15.64 -11.38
N TYR A 8 13.05 16.15 -12.03
CA TYR A 8 14.02 15.36 -12.78
C TYR A 8 15.28 15.13 -11.95
N TRP A 9 15.83 13.92 -12.03
CA TRP A 9 17.17 13.61 -11.54
C TRP A 9 17.78 12.47 -12.34
N ASN A 10 19.11 12.45 -12.40
CA ASN A 10 19.86 11.36 -13.01
C ASN A 10 19.89 10.16 -12.06
N VAL A 11 19.31 9.04 -12.48
CA VAL A 11 19.33 7.79 -11.71
C VAL A 11 20.60 7.01 -12.03
N LEU A 12 21.29 6.52 -10.99
CA LEU A 12 22.43 5.62 -11.14
C LEU A 12 22.01 4.34 -11.86
N LYS A 13 22.78 3.95 -12.88
CA LYS A 13 22.50 2.77 -13.72
C LYS A 13 23.38 1.59 -13.30
N GLY A 14 23.12 0.40 -13.84
CA GLY A 14 23.99 -0.76 -13.67
C GLY A 14 23.52 -1.84 -12.68
N ARG A 15 22.29 -1.75 -12.15
CA ARG A 15 21.68 -2.90 -11.45
C ARG A 15 21.55 -4.09 -12.40
N LYS A 16 21.79 -5.30 -11.88
CA LYS A 16 21.59 -6.59 -12.56
C LYS A 16 20.27 -7.23 -12.09
N ASP A 17 19.72 -8.10 -12.92
CA ASP A 17 18.47 -8.82 -12.61
C ASP A 17 18.73 -10.01 -11.69
N GLY A 18 17.85 -10.19 -10.70
CA GLY A 18 17.85 -11.34 -9.81
C GLY A 18 17.30 -12.59 -10.49
N ARG A 19 17.75 -13.78 -10.07
CA ARG A 19 17.31 -15.08 -10.60
C ARG A 19 16.34 -15.84 -9.70
N VAL A 20 15.97 -15.26 -8.57
CA VAL A 20 15.11 -15.88 -7.56
C VAL A 20 13.98 -14.92 -7.22
N SER A 21 12.75 -15.44 -7.20
CA SER A 21 11.55 -14.71 -6.78
C SER A 21 10.73 -15.61 -5.86
N LYS A 22 10.43 -15.15 -4.64
CA LYS A 22 9.66 -15.90 -3.64
C LYS A 22 8.54 -15.02 -3.09
N ALA A 23 7.31 -15.52 -3.10
CA ALA A 23 6.16 -14.79 -2.57
C ALA A 23 6.31 -14.46 -1.07
N SER A 24 6.95 -15.35 -0.30
CA SER A 24 7.25 -15.14 1.13
C SER A 24 8.06 -13.86 1.40
N ASP A 25 9.01 -13.55 0.51
CA ASP A 25 9.91 -12.43 0.68
C ASP A 25 9.15 -11.10 0.50
N ALA A 26 8.16 -11.07 -0.40
CA ALA A 26 7.31 -9.91 -0.64
C ALA A 26 6.39 -9.58 0.55
N ILE A 27 5.86 -10.62 1.23
CA ILE A 27 4.99 -10.45 2.41
C ILE A 27 5.78 -9.81 3.56
N ILE A 28 7.02 -10.29 3.79
CA ILE A 28 7.91 -9.74 4.83
C ILE A 28 8.32 -8.30 4.50
N LEU A 29 8.42 -7.97 3.20
CA LEU A 29 8.85 -6.66 2.73
C LEU A 29 7.71 -5.63 2.58
N SER A 30 6.45 -6.01 2.75
CA SER A 30 5.33 -5.09 2.56
C SER A 30 4.94 -4.44 3.89
N SER A 31 4.91 -3.11 3.93
CA SER A 31 4.25 -2.40 5.02
C SER A 31 2.73 -2.55 4.84
N ALA A 32 2.06 -3.15 5.80
CA ALA A 32 0.61 -3.27 5.76
C ALA A 32 -0.04 -1.89 5.98
N PRO A 33 -1.22 -1.63 5.39
CA PRO A 33 -1.88 -0.34 5.51
C PRO A 33 -2.18 0.03 6.96
N ASN A 34 -2.39 -0.96 7.84
CA ASN A 34 -2.70 -0.80 9.26
C ASN A 34 -1.48 -0.65 10.20
N PHE A 35 -0.27 -0.47 9.66
CA PHE A 35 0.91 -0.25 10.51
C PHE A 35 0.81 1.09 11.25
N ASN A 36 1.13 1.07 12.54
CA ASN A 36 1.37 2.30 13.29
C ASN A 36 2.73 2.92 12.92
N VAL A 37 2.95 4.17 13.34
CA VAL A 37 4.16 4.94 13.00
C VAL A 37 5.43 4.21 13.42
N SER A 38 5.45 3.60 14.61
CA SER A 38 6.62 2.86 15.11
C SER A 38 6.93 1.64 14.25
N GLN A 39 5.91 0.90 13.79
CA GLN A 39 6.07 -0.23 12.88
C GLN A 39 6.59 0.22 11.50
N LEU A 40 6.12 1.35 10.97
CA LEU A 40 6.61 1.94 9.73
C LEU A 40 8.09 2.34 9.85
N ILE A 41 8.47 3.00 10.95
CA ILE A 41 9.86 3.39 11.21
C ILE A 41 10.76 2.15 11.27
N GLN A 42 10.36 1.11 12.00
CA GLN A 42 11.13 -0.14 12.09
C GLN A 42 11.24 -0.85 10.73
N SER A 43 10.16 -0.87 9.95
CA SER A 43 10.14 -1.44 8.60
C SER A 43 11.17 -0.71 7.70
N PHE A 44 11.17 0.62 7.70
CA PHE A 44 12.12 1.41 6.90
C PHE A 44 13.56 1.26 7.38
N ALA A 45 13.78 1.24 8.70
CA ALA A 45 15.10 1.05 9.30
C ALA A 45 15.75 -0.29 8.90
N LYS A 46 14.97 -1.37 8.76
CA LYS A 46 15.45 -2.67 8.26
C LYS A 46 16.05 -2.61 6.84
N ARG A 47 15.78 -1.54 6.10
CA ARG A 47 16.30 -1.28 4.74
C ARG A 47 17.34 -0.17 4.70
N GLY A 48 17.82 0.28 5.87
CA GLY A 48 18.75 1.39 5.98
C GLY A 48 18.13 2.76 5.66
N LEU A 49 16.80 2.88 5.68
CA LEU A 49 16.10 4.13 5.42
C LEU A 49 15.75 4.84 6.74
N THR A 50 15.89 6.17 6.74
CA THR A 50 15.63 7.02 7.89
C THR A 50 14.15 7.40 8.02
N VAL A 51 13.77 8.01 9.14
CA VAL A 51 12.43 8.60 9.32
C VAL A 51 12.15 9.70 8.28
N LYS A 52 13.20 10.44 7.86
CA LYS A 52 13.08 11.44 6.80
C LYS A 52 12.77 10.78 5.46
N ASP A 53 13.38 9.63 5.17
CA ASP A 53 13.09 8.86 3.96
C ASP A 53 11.67 8.30 3.97
N LEU A 54 11.20 7.81 5.13
CA LEU A 54 9.80 7.40 5.32
C LEU A 54 8.83 8.53 4.95
N ALA A 55 9.00 9.72 5.53
CA ALA A 55 8.13 10.86 5.25
C ALA A 55 8.23 11.29 3.77
N THR A 56 9.44 11.29 3.21
CA THR A 56 9.68 11.70 1.81
C THR A 56 9.08 10.72 0.81
N LEU A 57 9.26 9.42 1.02
CA LEU A 57 8.76 8.36 0.12
C LEU A 57 7.25 8.15 0.25
N SER A 58 6.66 8.45 1.42
CA SER A 58 5.20 8.44 1.61
C SER A 58 4.47 9.46 0.72
N ARG A 59 5.18 10.50 0.22
CA ARG A 59 4.63 11.41 -0.80
C ARG A 59 4.30 10.71 -2.12
N GLY A 60 4.78 9.48 -2.33
CA GLY A 60 4.37 8.64 -3.47
C GLY A 60 2.86 8.39 -3.53
N HIS A 61 2.14 8.48 -2.39
CA HIS A 61 0.69 8.31 -2.33
C HIS A 61 -0.11 9.51 -2.89
N THR A 62 0.54 10.58 -3.35
CA THR A 62 -0.16 11.72 -3.98
C THR A 62 -0.83 11.36 -5.30
N LEU A 63 -0.36 10.32 -6.00
CA LEU A 63 -0.92 9.86 -7.27
C LEU A 63 -1.14 8.36 -7.23
N GLY A 64 -2.25 7.90 -7.82
CA GLY A 64 -2.61 6.49 -7.90
C GLY A 64 -3.97 6.20 -7.28
N PHE A 65 -4.22 4.93 -7.00
CA PHE A 65 -5.46 4.43 -6.41
C PHE A 65 -5.15 3.34 -5.38
N SER A 66 -6.06 3.14 -4.44
CA SER A 66 -6.00 2.05 -3.47
C SER A 66 -7.22 1.15 -3.59
N HIS A 67 -7.05 -0.14 -3.28
CA HIS A 67 -8.17 -1.06 -3.17
C HIS A 67 -8.92 -0.81 -1.86
N CYS A 68 -10.24 -1.02 -1.87
CA CYS A 68 -11.08 -0.85 -0.68
C CYS A 68 -10.63 -1.74 0.49
N SER A 69 -10.09 -2.93 0.23
CA SER A 69 -9.56 -3.82 1.28
C SER A 69 -8.43 -3.19 2.10
N SER A 70 -7.67 -2.24 1.54
CA SER A 70 -6.64 -1.52 2.27
C SER A 70 -7.19 -0.42 3.19
N LEU A 71 -8.43 0.03 2.95
CA LEU A 71 -9.10 1.10 3.71
C LEU A 71 -10.15 0.56 4.68
N GLU A 72 -10.62 -0.66 4.47
CA GLU A 72 -11.70 -1.28 5.26
C GLU A 72 -11.42 -1.27 6.76
N VAL A 73 -10.17 -1.52 7.16
CA VAL A 73 -9.72 -1.48 8.57
C VAL A 73 -9.95 -0.12 9.24
N TYR A 74 -10.01 0.96 8.46
CA TYR A 74 -10.27 2.32 8.94
C TYR A 74 -11.74 2.71 8.81
N LEU A 75 -12.47 2.07 7.92
CA LEU A 75 -13.84 2.42 7.56
C LEU A 75 -14.88 1.59 8.28
N LEU A 76 -14.57 0.41 8.81
CA LEU A 76 -15.54 -0.50 9.47
C LEU A 76 -14.88 -1.17 10.68
N ASN A 77 -15.65 -1.30 11.78
CA ASN A 77 -15.22 -1.98 13.01
C ASN A 77 -13.83 -1.57 13.52
N PHE A 78 -13.49 -0.27 13.43
CA PHE A 78 -12.17 0.23 13.81
C PHE A 78 -11.80 -0.09 15.27
N SER A 79 -12.76 0.05 16.20
CA SER A 79 -12.61 -0.33 17.61
C SER A 79 -13.97 -0.67 18.24
N SER A 80 -13.97 -1.17 19.47
CA SER A 80 -15.20 -1.44 20.22
C SER A 80 -16.08 -0.20 20.46
N LEU A 81 -15.50 1.00 20.38
CA LEU A 81 -16.18 2.27 20.62
C LEU A 81 -16.49 3.06 19.33
N HIS A 82 -15.75 2.79 18.26
CA HIS A 82 -15.82 3.54 17.01
C HIS A 82 -15.81 2.60 15.82
N ASP A 83 -16.84 2.72 14.98
CA ASP A 83 -16.97 1.95 13.74
C ASP A 83 -16.02 2.45 12.63
N THR A 84 -15.74 3.75 12.59
CA THR A 84 -14.75 4.38 11.69
C THR A 84 -13.62 4.98 12.53
N ASP A 85 -12.41 5.04 11.98
CA ASP A 85 -11.27 5.74 12.58
C ASP A 85 -11.65 7.20 12.93
N PRO A 86 -11.58 7.60 14.22
CA PRO A 86 -11.96 8.95 14.64
C PRO A 86 -10.99 10.04 14.15
N SER A 87 -9.80 9.68 13.69
CA SER A 87 -8.84 10.63 13.09
C SER A 87 -9.16 10.96 11.62
N MET A 88 -10.06 10.20 10.98
CA MET A 88 -10.50 10.44 9.61
C MET A 88 -11.61 11.50 9.56
N ASN A 89 -11.59 12.34 8.54
CA ASN A 89 -12.69 13.27 8.29
C ASN A 89 -14.00 12.48 8.02
N ALA A 90 -15.06 12.82 8.75
CA ALA A 90 -16.32 12.07 8.72
C ALA A 90 -17.01 12.10 7.35
N GLU A 91 -17.04 13.24 6.66
CA GLU A 91 -17.65 13.35 5.33
C GLU A 91 -16.88 12.51 4.30
N PHE A 92 -15.54 12.58 4.36
CA PHE A 92 -14.68 11.77 3.51
C PHE A 92 -14.85 10.27 3.76
N ALA A 93 -14.96 9.85 5.02
CA ALA A 93 -15.22 8.46 5.37
C ALA A 93 -16.57 7.96 4.82
N LEU A 94 -17.62 8.79 4.87
CA LEU A 94 -18.92 8.48 4.28
C LEU A 94 -18.83 8.31 2.76
N ASP A 95 -18.05 9.17 2.08
CA ASP A 95 -17.85 9.06 0.64
C ASP A 95 -17.02 7.84 0.24
N LEU A 96 -16.00 7.50 1.02
CA LEU A 96 -15.23 6.27 0.83
C LEU A 96 -16.10 5.03 1.04
N ARG A 97 -16.93 5.01 2.09
CA ARG A 97 -17.89 3.92 2.33
C ARG A 97 -18.80 3.72 1.13
N LYS A 98 -19.38 4.80 0.57
CA LYS A 98 -20.23 4.72 -0.64
C LYS A 98 -19.49 4.13 -1.83
N LYS A 99 -18.23 4.51 -2.05
CA LYS A 99 -17.40 3.99 -3.14
C LYS A 99 -16.98 2.53 -2.93
N CYS A 100 -16.86 2.10 -1.68
CA CYS A 100 -16.48 0.75 -1.29
C CYS A 100 -17.67 -0.18 -0.99
N LEU A 101 -18.90 0.20 -1.39
CA LEU A 101 -20.12 -0.62 -1.24
C LEU A 101 -20.09 -1.86 -2.15
N LYS A 102 -19.43 -2.92 -1.66
CA LYS A 102 -19.70 -4.37 -1.77
C LYS A 102 -18.40 -5.17 -1.79
N PRO A 103 -18.35 -6.34 -1.10
CA PRO A 103 -17.28 -7.31 -1.32
C PRO A 103 -17.36 -7.77 -2.77
N ASN A 104 -16.29 -7.57 -3.53
CA ASN A 104 -16.20 -8.14 -4.86
C ASN A 104 -16.05 -9.66 -4.69
N HIS A 105 -17.17 -10.38 -4.72
CA HIS A 105 -17.25 -11.86 -4.70
C HIS A 105 -16.71 -12.49 -6.00
N ASN A 106 -15.98 -11.73 -6.82
CA ASN A 106 -15.40 -12.26 -8.03
C ASN A 106 -14.10 -12.97 -7.66
N HIS A 107 -14.18 -14.28 -7.49
CA HIS A 107 -13.04 -15.17 -7.24
C HIS A 107 -11.92 -15.09 -8.31
N ASN A 108 -12.18 -14.38 -9.41
CA ASN A 108 -11.25 -14.17 -10.53
C ASN A 108 -10.61 -12.77 -10.54
N ALA A 109 -10.80 -11.95 -9.50
CA ALA A 109 -10.16 -10.65 -9.41
C ALA A 109 -8.64 -10.82 -9.19
N GLY A 110 -7.87 -10.80 -10.28
CA GLY A 110 -6.41 -10.96 -10.29
C GLY A 110 -5.89 -12.23 -10.96
N THR A 111 -6.77 -13.11 -11.47
CA THR A 111 -6.34 -14.27 -12.25
C THR A 111 -6.03 -13.82 -13.67
N VAL A 112 -4.75 -13.73 -14.02
CA VAL A 112 -4.35 -13.71 -15.43
C VAL A 112 -4.73 -15.09 -16.00
N PRO A 113 -5.62 -15.18 -16.99
CA PRO A 113 -5.92 -16.46 -17.62
C PRO A 113 -4.65 -16.99 -18.27
N GLY A 114 -4.07 -18.07 -17.72
CA GLY A 114 -2.98 -18.79 -18.37
C GLY A 114 -1.63 -18.90 -17.63
N LEU A 115 -1.52 -18.58 -16.33
CA LEU A 115 -0.32 -18.97 -15.57
C LEU A 115 -0.57 -20.26 -14.79
N ASN A 116 -0.41 -21.38 -15.49
CA ASN A 116 -0.22 -22.69 -14.90
C ASN A 116 1.05 -22.68 -14.02
N SER A 117 0.87 -22.75 -12.70
CA SER A 117 1.94 -22.93 -11.73
C SER A 117 2.61 -24.29 -11.92
N SER A 118 3.71 -24.30 -12.66
CA SER A 118 4.71 -25.37 -12.66
C SER A 118 6.06 -24.77 -13.00
N VAL A 119 6.69 -24.13 -12.01
CA VAL A 119 8.16 -24.05 -11.84
C VAL A 119 8.43 -24.03 -10.35
#